data_AF-A0A956AW62-F1
#
_entry.id   AF-A0A956AW62-F1
#
_cell.length_a   1.000
_cell.length_b   1.000
_cell.length_c   1.000
_cell.angle_alpha   90.00
_cell.angle_beta   90.00
_cell.angle_gamma   90.00
#
_symmetry.space_group_name_H-M   'P 1'
#
loop_
_entity.id
_entity.type
_entity.pdbx_description
1 polymer ?
#
loop_
_entity_poly.entity_id
_entity_poly.type
_entity_poly.pdbx_seq_one_letter_code
_entity_poly.pdbx_strand_id
1 'polypeptide(L)'
;LPRGSIVHHSANEVTSGDRSGKARQAILQGMGVHRGFADLSVLSGGRVLFLEVKSATGRLSPAQADFRDAVQDQGVSWALVRSVDDALGALAEHGFTTRTATTLSGRKTR
;
A
#
# COMPACT_ATOMS: atom_id res chain seq x y z
N LEU A 1 2.74 -0.40 -15.31
CA LEU A 1 4.15 -0.40 -14.85
C LEU A 1 5.07 -0.94 -15.95
N PRO A 2 6.35 -0.54 -15.98
CA PRO A 2 7.38 -1.09 -16.85
C PRO A 2 7.51 -2.60 -16.71
N ARG A 3 8.03 -3.27 -17.76
CA ARG A 3 8.39 -4.69 -17.68
C ARG A 3 9.43 -4.90 -16.57
N GLY A 4 9.27 -5.99 -15.80
CA GLY A 4 10.14 -6.29 -14.65
C GLY A 4 9.72 -5.63 -13.33
N SER A 5 8.67 -4.82 -13.31
CA SER A 5 8.11 -4.31 -12.05
C SER A 5 7.42 -5.43 -11.29
N ILE A 6 7.58 -5.46 -9.97
CA ILE A 6 6.94 -6.43 -9.08
C ILE A 6 5.84 -5.71 -8.31
N VAL A 7 4.67 -6.33 -8.24
CA VAL A 7 3.60 -5.93 -7.33
C VAL A 7 3.35 -7.11 -6.39
N HIS A 8 3.56 -6.90 -5.11
CA HIS A 8 3.34 -7.91 -4.08
C HIS A 8 2.18 -7.47 -3.18
N HIS A 9 1.23 -8.38 -2.95
CA HIS A 9 0.22 -8.21 -1.92
C HIS A 9 0.64 -8.97 -0.67
N SER A 10 0.67 -8.28 0.47
CA SER A 10 1.07 -8.85 1.76
C SER A 10 -0.15 -9.05 2.65
N ALA A 11 -0.63 -10.28 2.75
CA ALA A 11 -1.78 -10.63 3.59
C ALA A 11 -1.35 -10.78 5.07
N ASN A 12 -1.06 -9.66 5.74
CA ASN A 12 -0.47 -9.66 7.09
C ASN A 12 -1.47 -9.44 8.23
N GLU A 13 -2.76 -9.24 7.94
CA GLU A 13 -3.78 -9.03 8.98
C GLU A 13 -4.51 -10.32 9.32
N VAL A 14 -4.18 -10.91 10.49
CA VAL A 14 -5.06 -11.90 11.11
C VAL A 14 -6.24 -11.13 11.69
N THR A 15 -7.39 -11.18 11.00
CA THR A 15 -8.59 -10.40 11.31
C THR A 15 -9.40 -10.91 12.50
N SER A 16 -9.09 -12.08 13.06
CA SER A 16 -9.80 -12.60 14.22
C SER A 16 -9.22 -12.04 15.53
N GLY A 17 -10.02 -11.28 16.27
CA GLY A 17 -9.66 -10.75 17.60
C GLY A 17 -9.70 -11.80 18.73
N ASP A 18 -9.94 -13.06 18.38
CA ASP A 18 -10.01 -14.19 19.30
C ASP A 18 -8.62 -14.61 19.80
N ARG A 19 -8.58 -15.50 20.80
CA ARG A 19 -7.32 -15.95 21.41
C ARG A 19 -6.41 -16.63 20.38
N SER A 20 -7.00 -17.34 19.42
CA SER A 20 -6.29 -18.00 18.33
C SER A 20 -5.63 -16.99 17.39
N GLY A 21 -6.36 -15.96 16.97
CA GLY A 21 -5.83 -14.90 16.10
C GLY A 21 -4.73 -14.09 16.76
N LYS A 22 -4.85 -13.78 18.06
CA LYS A 22 -3.79 -13.12 18.83
C LYS A 22 -2.52 -13.97 18.92
N ALA A 23 -2.65 -15.27 19.18
CA ALA A 23 -1.51 -16.18 19.25
C ALA A 23 -0.81 -16.31 17.87
N ARG A 24 -1.60 -16.45 16.80
CA ARG A 24 -1.07 -16.48 15.42
C ARG A 24 -0.33 -15.18 15.07
N GLN A 25 -0.88 -14.02 15.44
CA GLN A 25 -0.23 -12.74 15.20
C GLN A 25 1.11 -12.62 15.93
N ALA A 26 1.19 -13.09 17.18
CA ALA A 26 2.43 -13.09 17.94
C ALA A 26 3.50 -14.00 17.31
N ILE A 27 3.12 -15.18 16.81
CA ILE A 27 4.02 -16.08 16.07
C ILE A 27 4.53 -15.39 14.79
N LEU A 28 3.64 -14.80 14.00
CA LEU A 28 4.02 -14.10 12.77
C LEU A 28 4.98 -12.94 13.05
N GLN A 29 4.75 -12.17 14.12
CA GLN A 29 5.69 -11.13 14.56
C GLN A 29 7.05 -11.72 14.97
N GLY A 30 7.06 -12.83 15.71
CA GLY A 30 8.28 -13.57 16.05
C GLY A 30 9.03 -14.11 14.83
N MET A 31 8.33 -14.35 13.72
CA MET A 31 8.91 -14.74 12.42
C MET A 31 9.32 -13.54 11.55
N GLY A 32 9.23 -12.31 12.08
CA GLY A 32 9.66 -11.09 11.39
C GLY A 32 8.60 -10.38 10.57
N VAL A 33 7.32 -10.76 10.65
CA VAL A 33 6.24 -10.00 10.02
C VAL A 33 6.08 -8.66 10.74
N HIS A 34 6.28 -7.56 10.01
CA HIS A 34 6.06 -6.23 10.56
C HIS A 34 4.56 -5.99 10.78
N ARG A 35 4.18 -5.60 12.00
CA ARG A 35 2.79 -5.27 12.30
C ARG A 35 2.36 -4.02 11.51
N GLY A 36 1.15 -4.03 10.94
CA GLY A 36 0.62 -2.89 10.17
C GLY A 36 1.33 -2.66 8.84
N PHE A 37 2.09 -3.65 8.35
CA PHE A 37 2.71 -3.60 7.02
C PHE A 37 1.66 -3.33 5.95
N ALA A 38 2.01 -2.51 4.96
CA ALA A 38 1.08 -2.08 3.92
C ALA A 38 0.56 -3.25 3.07
N ASP A 39 -0.69 -3.13 2.63
CA ASP A 39 -1.36 -4.16 1.81
C ASP A 39 -0.60 -4.49 0.52
N LEU A 40 -0.04 -3.48 -0.15
CA LEU A 40 0.67 -3.65 -1.41
C LEU A 40 2.07 -3.03 -1.37
N SER A 41 3.00 -3.66 -2.09
CA SER A 41 4.34 -3.13 -2.36
C SER A 41 4.60 -3.17 -3.86
N VAL A 42 5.01 -2.04 -4.44
CA VAL A 42 5.38 -1.92 -5.85
C VAL A 42 6.88 -1.68 -5.94
N LEU A 43 7.62 -2.60 -6.55
CA LEU A 43 9.05 -2.45 -6.81
C LEU A 43 9.28 -2.19 -8.30
N SER A 44 9.94 -1.10 -8.62
CA SER A 44 10.26 -0.74 -10.01
C SER A 44 11.41 0.25 -10.07
N GLY A 45 12.37 0.03 -10.98
CA GLY A 45 13.46 0.99 -11.24
C GLY A 45 14.31 1.32 -10.02
N GLY A 46 14.53 0.35 -9.12
CA GLY A 46 15.27 0.56 -7.86
C GLY A 46 14.48 1.29 -6.77
N ARG A 47 13.19 1.54 -6.99
CA ARG A 47 12.29 2.20 -6.03
C ARG A 47 11.28 1.20 -5.48
N VAL A 48 10.81 1.48 -4.27
CA VAL A 48 9.65 0.80 -3.68
C VAL A 48 8.60 1.85 -3.30
N LEU A 49 7.34 1.52 -3.56
CA LEU A 49 6.17 2.26 -3.09
C LEU A 49 5.27 1.30 -2.32
N PHE A 50 5.00 1.63 -1.07
CA PHE A 50 4.00 0.95 -0.25
C PHE A 50 2.64 1.61 -0.44
N LEU A 51 1.61 0.80 -0.69
CA LEU A 51 0.23 1.27 -0.76
C LEU A 51 -0.60 0.56 0.29
N GLU A 52 -1.21 1.35 1.16
CA GLU A 52 -2.20 0.87 2.13
C GLU A 52 -3.59 1.09 1.54
N VAL A 53 -4.40 0.05 1.44
CA VAL A 53 -5.72 0.10 0.81
C VAL A 53 -6.80 0.26 1.87
N LYS A 54 -7.66 1.26 1.73
CA LYS A 54 -8.83 1.44 2.61
C LYS A 54 -10.11 1.62 1.81
N SER A 55 -11.23 1.21 2.41
CA SER A 55 -12.55 1.63 1.92
C SER A 55 -12.70 3.16 1.98
N ALA A 56 -13.74 3.74 1.38
CA ALA A 56 -13.98 5.18 1.42
C ALA A 56 -13.95 5.76 2.86
N THR A 57 -14.45 5.01 3.85
CA THR A 57 -14.50 5.42 5.27
C THR A 57 -13.42 4.79 6.14
N GLY A 58 -12.63 3.85 5.61
CA GLY A 58 -11.57 3.18 6.36
C GLY A 58 -10.54 4.15 6.91
N ARG A 59 -10.00 3.83 8.09
CA ARG A 59 -8.94 4.60 8.77
C ARG A 59 -7.75 3.70 9.02
N LEU A 60 -6.57 4.31 9.17
CA LEU A 60 -5.40 3.58 9.66
C LEU A 60 -5.65 3.17 11.10
N SER A 61 -5.30 1.93 11.41
CA SER A 61 -5.04 1.53 12.80
C SER A 61 -3.74 2.19 13.28
N PRO A 62 -3.52 2.28 14.61
CA PRO A 62 -2.26 2.81 15.15
C PRO A 62 -1.02 2.13 14.58
N ALA A 63 -1.01 0.79 14.49
CA ALA A 63 0.13 0.05 13.96
C ALA A 63 0.41 0.32 12.47
N GLN A 64 -0.62 0.59 11.67
CA GLN A 64 -0.44 0.97 10.26
C GLN A 64 0.10 2.41 10.14
N ALA A 65 -0.29 3.31 11.04
CA ALA A 65 0.29 4.65 11.12
C ALA A 65 1.77 4.60 11.52
N ASP A 66 2.12 3.79 12.53
CA ASP A 66 3.50 3.59 12.96
C ASP A 66 4.38 3.04 11.81
N PHE A 67 3.87 2.05 11.04
CA PHE A 67 4.58 1.52 9.88
C PHE A 67 4.78 2.57 8.78
N ARG A 68 3.73 3.35 8.47
CA ARG A 68 3.85 4.47 7.51
C ARG A 68 4.95 5.42 7.93
N ASP A 69 4.93 5.87 9.18
CA ASP A 69 5.86 6.88 9.68
C ASP A 69 7.29 6.35 9.62
N ALA A 70 7.53 5.10 10.04
CA ALA A 70 8.83 4.44 9.94
C ALA A 70 9.33 4.28 8.48
N VAL A 71 8.45 4.03 7.52
CA VAL A 71 8.78 3.96 6.08
C VAL A 71 9.15 5.36 5.55
N GLN A 72 8.35 6.37 5.89
CA GLN A 72 8.56 7.75 5.44
C GLN A 72 9.82 8.36 6.05
N ASP A 73 10.12 8.07 7.31
CA ASP A 73 11.36 8.51 8.00
C ASP A 73 12.64 7.96 7.33
N GLN A 74 12.53 6.82 6.64
CA GLN A 74 13.62 6.25 5.83
C GLN A 74 13.69 6.84 4.41
N GLY A 75 12.83 7.80 4.07
CA GLY A 75 12.74 8.40 2.74
C GLY A 75 12.10 7.47 1.71
N VAL A 76 11.36 6.45 2.15
CA VAL A 76 10.71 5.48 1.26
C VAL A 76 9.27 5.91 0.99
N SER A 77 8.81 5.74 -0.26
CA SER A 77 7.48 6.18 -0.67
C SER A 77 6.38 5.32 -0.05
N TRP A 78 5.32 5.99 0.42
CA TRP A 78 4.13 5.38 1.00
C TRP A 78 2.89 6.20 0.65
N ALA A 79 1.77 5.55 0.31
CA ALA A 79 0.50 6.22 0.08
C ALA A 79 -0.71 5.42 0.61
N LEU A 80 -1.73 6.16 1.07
CA LEU A 80 -3.05 5.63 1.39
C LEU A 80 -3.93 5.72 0.14
N VAL A 81 -4.49 4.60 -0.30
CA VAL A 81 -5.31 4.55 -1.52
C VAL A 81 -6.70 3.99 -1.22
N ARG A 82 -7.72 4.58 -1.84
CA ARG A 82 -9.13 4.17 -1.69
C ARG A 82 -9.78 3.77 -3.00
N SER A 83 -9.07 3.93 -4.11
CA SER A 83 -9.52 3.61 -5.45
C SER A 83 -8.34 3.23 -6.34
N VAL A 84 -8.64 2.71 -7.54
CA VAL A 84 -7.62 2.47 -8.57
C VAL A 84 -7.00 3.80 -9.03
N ASP A 85 -7.81 4.85 -9.14
CA ASP A 85 -7.34 6.17 -9.55
C ASP A 85 -6.38 6.76 -8.51
N ASP A 86 -6.64 6.58 -7.21
CA ASP A 86 -5.73 6.98 -6.13
C ASP A 86 -4.38 6.25 -6.26
N ALA A 87 -4.41 4.95 -6.56
CA ALA A 87 -3.19 4.15 -6.74
C ALA A 87 -2.39 4.60 -7.98
N LEU A 88 -3.08 4.93 -9.08
CA LEU A 88 -2.44 5.48 -10.28
C LEU A 88 -1.85 6.88 -10.01
N GLY A 89 -2.57 7.71 -9.26
CA GLY A 89 -2.11 9.02 -8.80
C GLY A 89 -0.86 8.91 -7.93
N ALA A 90 -0.87 8.03 -6.92
CA ALA A 90 0.28 7.78 -6.06
C ALA A 90 1.50 7.28 -6.84
N LEU A 91 1.30 6.38 -7.80
CA LEU A 91 2.38 5.93 -8.69
C LEU A 91 3.00 7.11 -9.45
N ALA A 92 2.16 7.99 -10.03
CA ALA A 92 2.64 9.15 -10.76
C ALA A 92 3.37 10.16 -9.83
N GLU A 93 2.78 10.48 -8.68
CA GLU A 93 3.34 11.40 -7.67
C GLU A 93 4.72 10.94 -7.19
N HIS A 94 4.89 9.63 -6.96
CA HIS A 94 6.16 9.06 -6.53
C HIS A 94 7.10 8.67 -7.69
N GLY A 95 6.83 9.14 -8.91
CA GLY A 95 7.73 9.00 -10.06
C GLY A 95 7.82 7.57 -10.62
N PHE A 96 6.80 6.74 -10.40
CA PHE A 96 6.65 5.44 -11.04
C PHE A 96 5.98 5.61 -12.41
N THR A 97 6.65 5.14 -13.46
CA THR A 97 6.06 5.13 -14.79
C THR A 97 4.87 4.16 -14.83
N THR A 98 3.73 4.59 -15.33
CA THR A 98 2.58 3.73 -15.60
C THR A 98 2.38 3.59 -17.11
N ARG A 99 1.77 2.48 -17.55
CA ARG A 99 1.44 2.24 -18.98
C ARG A 99 -0.03 2.55 -19.28
N THR A 100 -0.67 3.35 -18.44
CA THR A 100 -2.08 3.68 -18.59
C THR A 100 -2.27 4.47 -19.87
N ALA A 101 -3.09 3.95 -20.79
CA ALA A 101 -3.64 4.76 -21.86
C ALA A 101 -4.53 5.80 -21.17
N THR A 102 -4.15 7.07 -21.24
CA THR A 102 -5.03 8.16 -20.83
C THR A 102 -6.26 8.13 -21.74
N THR A 103 -7.33 7.47 -21.33
CA THR A 103 -8.64 7.76 -21.89
C THR A 103 -9.05 9.09 -21.29
N LEU A 104 -8.75 10.20 -21.99
CA LEU A 104 -9.29 11.52 -21.68
C LEU A 104 -10.82 11.44 -21.76
N SER A 105 -11.48 11.17 -20.63
CA SER A 105 -12.92 11.27 -20.53
C SER A 105 -13.30 12.71 -20.17
N GLY A 106 -13.66 13.47 -21.19
CA GLY A 106 -14.70 14.49 -21.11
C GLY A 106 -14.35 15.85 -20.48
N ARG A 107 -13.77 16.76 -21.27
CA ARG A 107 -14.21 18.17 -21.17
C ARG A 107 -15.67 18.24 -21.63
N LYS A 108 -16.61 18.40 -20.69
CA LYS A 108 -17.90 19.00 -21.02
C LYS A 108 -17.71 20.51 -21.02
N THR A 109 -17.47 21.07 -22.21
CA THR A 109 -17.84 22.45 -22.50
C THR A 109 -19.36 22.52 -22.61
N ARG A 110 -20.01 23.20 -21.66
CA ARG A 110 -21.12 24.12 -21.90
C ARG A 110 -21.06 25.21 -20.84
#